data_AF-A0A7R9Y5H7-F1
#
_entry.id   AF-A0A7R9Y5H7-F1
#
_cell.length_a   1.000
_cell.length_b   1.000
_cell.length_c   1.000
_cell.angle_alpha   90.00
_cell.angle_beta   90.00
_cell.angle_gamma   90.00
#
_symmetry.space_group_name_H-M   'P 1'
#
loop_
_entity.id
_entity.type
_entity.pdbx_description
1 polymer ?
#
loop_
_entity_poly.entity_id
_entity_poly.type
_entity_poly.pdbx_seq_one_letter_code
_entity_poly.pdbx_strand_id
1 'polypeptide(L)'
;METDDAAKTNAPVVDVRFYKTFWSLQTFFQNPNVALGVAGGWDAFYAAFQAVLDNFETHRLDASDETAATTAEESALGVKYLTAAPLLQLQLRDPAFRRSFLLQCAILLGHCEGPPALPKVKRDQVAKAKARVMAATAATPPNARGVEFAEFVAAALKREVYWVGWKKDNCKDFQRASEPRPPPKPPPPVMRKRPRLGTKQPAVPPEKRVKLGNPELDRLWNLSVDNASSLREKKAEETSMATFLQPVLDDMDPEAQIEEAYKQKNDKVFVWKALRMIAKENLSAFSKLGTDDMEAVVPGLLGVEPPGGGGEKSEPEPEPEPEPE
;
A
#
# COMPACT_ATOMS: atom_id res chain seq x y z
N MET A 1 -17.31 6.43 74.89
CA MET A 1 -16.37 5.98 73.84
C MET A 1 -16.90 4.63 73.36
N GLU A 2 -18.06 4.59 72.69
CA GLU A 2 -18.33 5.06 71.32
C GLU A 2 -17.30 4.55 70.31
N THR A 3 -17.76 3.57 69.51
CA THR A 3 -17.62 3.38 68.05
C THR A 3 -17.91 1.88 67.83
N ASP A 4 -19.16 1.46 67.67
CA ASP A 4 -19.93 1.50 66.41
C ASP A 4 -19.18 0.81 65.26
N ASP A 5 -19.34 -0.52 65.16
CA ASP A 5 -18.94 -1.30 63.99
C ASP A 5 -20.17 -2.06 63.46
N ALA A 6 -21.20 -1.27 63.15
CA ALA A 6 -22.37 -1.68 62.40
C ALA A 6 -22.07 -1.66 60.90
N ALA A 7 -21.08 -2.42 60.44
CA ALA A 7 -20.96 -2.77 59.02
C ALA A 7 -22.00 -3.84 58.67
N LYS A 8 -23.28 -3.44 58.66
CA LYS A 8 -24.36 -4.23 58.08
C LYS A 8 -23.99 -4.53 56.63
N THR A 9 -23.77 -5.80 56.36
CA THR A 9 -23.71 -6.41 55.03
C THR A 9 -24.96 -6.03 54.23
N ASN A 10 -24.88 -4.97 53.41
CA ASN A 10 -25.84 -4.72 52.34
C ASN A 10 -25.57 -5.73 51.22
N ALA A 11 -25.90 -7.00 51.48
CA ALA A 11 -26.00 -7.97 50.40
C ALA A 11 -27.13 -7.49 49.48
N PRO A 12 -26.89 -7.27 48.17
CA PRO A 12 -27.93 -6.84 47.26
C PRO A 12 -29.06 -7.86 47.30
N VAL A 13 -30.30 -7.42 47.50
CA VAL A 13 -31.48 -8.28 47.43
C VAL A 13 -31.56 -8.81 46.00
N VAL A 14 -31.14 -10.06 45.81
CA VAL A 14 -31.12 -10.68 44.48
C VAL A 14 -32.53 -11.17 44.16
N ASP A 15 -33.14 -10.60 43.12
CA ASP A 15 -34.35 -11.18 42.55
C ASP A 15 -33.98 -12.48 41.81
N VAL A 16 -34.08 -13.60 42.54
CA VAL A 16 -33.80 -14.94 42.02
C VAL A 16 -34.75 -15.31 40.88
N ARG A 17 -35.99 -14.79 40.89
CA ARG A 17 -36.96 -15.05 39.84
C ARG A 17 -36.55 -14.34 38.56
N PHE A 18 -36.20 -13.06 38.64
CA PHE A 18 -35.69 -12.32 37.49
C PHE A 18 -34.39 -12.93 36.94
N TYR A 19 -33.45 -13.31 37.82
CA TYR A 19 -32.21 -13.99 37.42
C TYR A 19 -32.50 -15.27 36.62
N LYS A 20 -33.40 -16.12 37.11
CA LYS A 20 -33.80 -17.35 36.39
C LYS A 20 -34.45 -17.04 35.05
N THR A 21 -35.34 -16.04 34.99
CA THR A 21 -35.98 -15.60 33.75
C THR A 21 -34.94 -15.10 32.74
N PHE A 22 -34.03 -14.22 33.17
CA PHE A 22 -32.99 -13.65 32.32
C PHE A 22 -32.08 -14.73 31.73
N TRP A 23 -31.54 -15.63 32.56
CA TRP A 23 -30.63 -16.67 32.08
C TRP A 23 -31.33 -17.80 31.33
N SER A 24 -32.64 -17.98 31.50
CA SER A 24 -33.43 -18.87 30.64
C SER A 24 -33.44 -18.40 29.19
N LEU A 25 -33.29 -17.09 28.92
CA LEU A 25 -33.19 -16.58 27.56
C LEU A 25 -31.93 -17.08 26.85
N GLN A 26 -30.86 -17.36 27.60
CA GLN A 26 -29.60 -17.82 27.03
C GLN A 26 -29.73 -19.17 26.31
N THR A 27 -30.63 -20.06 26.74
CA THR A 27 -30.86 -21.33 26.04
C THR A 27 -31.44 -21.10 24.64
N PHE A 28 -32.24 -20.05 24.47
CA PHE A 28 -32.78 -19.66 23.16
C PHE A 28 -31.71 -19.02 22.27
N PHE A 29 -30.79 -18.24 22.83
CA PHE A 29 -29.66 -17.66 22.08
C PHE A 29 -28.62 -18.71 21.67
N GLN A 30 -28.37 -19.73 22.50
CA GLN A 30 -27.40 -20.79 22.19
C GLN A 30 -27.90 -21.71 21.07
N ASN A 31 -29.17 -22.11 21.09
CA ASN A 31 -29.73 -23.08 20.14
C ASN A 31 -31.15 -22.66 19.69
N PRO A 32 -31.27 -21.67 18.78
CA PRO A 32 -32.56 -21.09 18.40
C PRO A 32 -33.50 -22.11 17.77
N ASN A 33 -33.00 -23.00 16.89
CA ASN A 33 -33.83 -23.98 16.20
C ASN A 33 -34.45 -25.03 17.13
N VAL A 34 -33.69 -25.47 18.14
CA VAL A 34 -34.16 -26.47 19.11
C VAL A 34 -35.12 -25.83 20.10
N ALA A 35 -34.72 -24.70 20.70
CA ALA A 35 -35.50 -24.04 21.75
C ALA A 35 -36.84 -23.49 21.24
N LEU A 36 -36.87 -22.94 20.02
CA LEU A 36 -38.10 -22.45 19.38
C LEU A 36 -38.91 -23.56 18.69
N GLY A 37 -38.31 -24.73 18.47
CA GLY A 37 -38.97 -25.89 17.87
C GLY A 37 -39.92 -26.64 18.83
N VAL A 38 -39.76 -26.46 20.14
CA VAL A 38 -40.62 -27.07 21.17
C VAL A 38 -42.00 -26.40 21.19
N ALA A 39 -43.06 -27.18 21.46
CA ALA A 39 -44.41 -26.62 21.63
C ALA A 39 -44.42 -25.62 22.80
N GLY A 40 -44.86 -24.38 22.54
CA GLY A 40 -44.85 -23.30 23.54
C GLY A 40 -43.48 -22.64 23.78
N GLY A 41 -42.41 -23.07 23.09
CA GLY A 41 -41.07 -22.48 23.23
C GLY A 41 -41.04 -20.99 22.86
N TRP A 42 -41.76 -20.61 21.80
CA TRP A 42 -41.91 -19.19 21.41
C TRP A 42 -42.64 -18.37 22.47
N ASP A 43 -43.73 -18.89 23.05
CA ASP A 43 -44.51 -18.15 24.05
C ASP A 43 -43.72 -17.97 25.36
N ALA A 44 -42.97 -18.99 25.77
CA ALA A 44 -42.07 -18.91 26.92
C ALA A 44 -40.93 -17.89 26.68
N PHE A 45 -40.30 -17.93 25.50
CA PHE A 45 -39.30 -16.93 25.10
C PHE A 45 -39.89 -15.53 25.11
N TYR A 46 -41.04 -15.33 24.46
CA TYR A 46 -41.65 -14.02 24.33
C TYR A 46 -42.04 -13.45 25.70
N ALA A 47 -42.62 -14.25 26.61
CA ALA A 47 -42.94 -13.82 27.97
C ALA A 47 -41.69 -13.41 28.76
N ALA A 48 -40.62 -14.22 28.73
CA ALA A 48 -39.36 -13.90 29.39
C ALA A 48 -38.68 -12.66 28.80
N PHE A 49 -38.72 -12.53 27.48
CA PHE A 49 -38.17 -11.40 26.73
C PHE A 49 -38.90 -10.08 27.05
N GLN A 50 -40.24 -10.10 27.07
CA GLN A 50 -41.03 -8.92 27.45
C GLN A 50 -40.71 -8.49 28.88
N ALA A 51 -40.62 -9.42 29.83
CA ALA A 51 -40.25 -9.11 31.22
C ALA A 51 -38.87 -8.44 31.35
N VAL A 52 -37.88 -8.85 30.53
CA VAL A 52 -36.55 -8.24 30.53
C VAL A 52 -36.56 -6.85 29.90
N LEU A 53 -37.30 -6.66 28.79
CA LEU A 53 -37.43 -5.34 28.16
C LEU A 53 -38.21 -4.35 29.04
N ASP A 54 -39.28 -4.80 29.69
CA ASP A 54 -40.03 -4.00 30.66
C ASP A 54 -39.09 -3.53 31.77
N ASN A 55 -38.21 -4.41 32.28
CA ASN A 55 -37.19 -4.06 33.27
C ASN A 55 -36.16 -3.04 32.76
N PHE A 56 -35.82 -3.06 31.47
CA PHE A 56 -34.89 -2.08 30.89
C PHE A 56 -35.55 -0.72 30.72
N GLU A 57 -36.85 -0.69 30.44
CA GLU A 57 -37.64 0.53 30.31
C GLU A 57 -37.95 1.18 31.66
N THR A 58 -38.18 0.38 32.72
CA THR A 58 -38.35 0.90 34.08
C THR A 58 -37.03 1.43 34.65
N HIS A 59 -35.91 0.76 34.37
CA HIS A 59 -34.58 1.16 34.80
C HIS A 59 -33.78 1.79 33.65
N ARG A 60 -34.18 2.98 33.20
CA ARG A 60 -33.44 3.74 32.18
C ARG A 60 -32.04 4.10 32.71
N LEU A 61 -31.03 4.04 31.84
CA LEU A 61 -29.68 4.47 32.16
C LEU A 61 -29.60 6.00 32.06
N ASP A 62 -28.93 6.63 33.03
CA ASP A 62 -28.77 8.08 33.08
C ASP A 62 -27.50 8.53 32.34
N ALA A 63 -27.47 9.77 31.86
CA ALA A 63 -26.31 10.33 31.13
C ALA A 63 -25.03 10.41 31.99
N SER A 64 -25.13 10.33 33.32
CA SER A 64 -23.97 10.22 34.21
C SER A 64 -23.20 8.90 34.04
N ASP A 65 -23.82 7.87 33.47
CA ASP A 65 -23.18 6.58 33.16
C ASP A 65 -22.32 6.66 31.88
N GLU A 66 -22.30 7.81 31.18
CA GLU A 66 -21.48 8.03 29.97
C GLU A 66 -19.97 8.13 30.26
N THR A 67 -19.58 8.63 31.44
CA THR A 67 -18.16 8.77 31.84
C THR A 67 -17.49 7.43 32.11
N ALA A 68 -18.27 6.40 32.47
CA ALA A 68 -17.79 5.02 32.58
C ALA A 68 -17.66 4.32 31.21
N ALA A 69 -18.43 4.75 30.20
CA ALA A 69 -18.43 4.12 28.88
C ALA A 69 -17.18 4.43 28.06
N THR A 70 -16.61 5.64 28.18
CA THR A 70 -15.36 6.02 27.48
C THR A 70 -14.13 5.33 28.03
N THR A 71 -14.13 4.95 29.31
CA THR A 71 -13.06 4.16 29.94
C THR A 71 -13.26 2.65 29.77
N ALA A 72 -14.50 2.18 29.58
CA ALA A 72 -14.81 0.76 29.37
C ALA A 72 -14.44 0.22 27.97
N GLU A 73 -14.22 1.07 26.96
CA GLU A 73 -13.81 0.60 25.62
C GLU A 73 -12.45 -0.10 25.63
N GLU A 74 -11.53 0.29 26.54
CA GLU A 74 -10.27 -0.41 26.75
C GLU A 74 -10.44 -1.75 27.50
N SER A 75 -11.56 -1.93 28.20
CA SER A 75 -11.87 -3.14 28.99
C SER A 75 -12.75 -4.15 28.25
N ALA A 76 -12.99 -3.98 26.95
CA ALA A 76 -13.85 -4.83 26.09
C ALA A 76 -13.30 -6.27 25.85
N LEU A 77 -12.50 -6.81 26.76
CA LEU A 77 -11.88 -8.13 26.68
C LEU A 77 -12.59 -9.18 27.57
N GLY A 78 -13.83 -8.91 27.99
CA GLY A 78 -14.69 -9.90 28.63
C GLY A 78 -15.45 -10.75 27.61
N VAL A 79 -14.83 -11.82 27.09
CA VAL A 79 -15.44 -12.73 26.08
C VAL A 79 -16.63 -13.55 26.66
N LYS A 80 -16.90 -13.50 27.97
CA LYS A 80 -17.92 -14.31 28.65
C LYS A 80 -18.70 -13.49 29.67
N TYR A 81 -20.01 -13.70 29.73
CA TYR A 81 -20.86 -13.09 30.73
C TYR A 81 -20.57 -13.64 32.14
N LEU A 82 -20.56 -12.77 33.15
CA LEU A 82 -20.50 -13.21 34.54
C LEU A 82 -21.90 -13.66 34.97
N THR A 83 -22.07 -14.97 35.20
CA THR A 83 -23.36 -15.56 35.59
C THR A 83 -23.56 -15.56 37.11
N ALA A 84 -22.90 -14.67 37.85
CA ALA A 84 -23.07 -14.59 39.30
C ALA A 84 -24.34 -13.80 39.63
N ALA A 85 -25.26 -14.40 40.38
CA ALA A 85 -26.55 -13.79 40.72
C ALA A 85 -26.47 -12.38 41.35
N PRO A 86 -25.55 -12.07 42.29
CA PRO A 86 -25.46 -10.72 42.84
C PRO A 86 -24.90 -9.68 41.86
N LEU A 87 -24.20 -10.11 40.80
CA LEU A 87 -23.60 -9.21 39.81
C LEU A 87 -24.59 -8.80 38.72
N LEU A 88 -25.70 -9.53 38.54
CA LEU A 88 -26.64 -9.27 37.46
C LEU A 88 -27.16 -7.82 37.49
N GLN A 89 -27.50 -7.30 38.67
CA GLN A 89 -27.98 -5.92 38.80
C GLN A 89 -26.92 -4.89 38.40
N LEU A 90 -25.64 -5.17 38.70
CA LEU A 90 -24.53 -4.31 38.31
C LEU A 90 -24.29 -4.36 36.80
N GLN A 91 -24.33 -5.56 36.19
CA GLN A 91 -24.22 -5.73 34.74
C GLN A 91 -25.38 -5.07 33.99
N LEU A 92 -26.58 -5.08 34.55
CA LEU A 92 -27.72 -4.39 33.98
C LEU A 92 -27.58 -2.87 34.01
N ARG A 93 -26.69 -2.30 34.84
CA ARG A 93 -26.37 -0.87 34.79
C ARG A 93 -25.30 -0.54 33.76
N ASP A 94 -24.59 -1.54 33.23
CA ASP A 94 -23.57 -1.34 32.22
C ASP A 94 -24.21 -1.18 30.81
N PRO A 95 -24.00 -0.04 30.12
CA PRO A 95 -24.48 0.16 28.76
C PRO A 95 -23.90 -0.84 27.75
N ALA A 96 -22.64 -1.29 27.92
CA ALA A 96 -22.00 -2.23 27.00
C ALA A 96 -22.65 -3.62 27.08
N PHE A 97 -22.98 -4.06 28.30
CA PHE A 97 -23.75 -5.28 28.55
C PHE A 97 -25.15 -5.21 27.93
N ARG A 98 -25.89 -4.11 28.14
CA ARG A 98 -27.22 -3.93 27.54
C ARG A 98 -27.17 -3.94 26.02
N ARG A 99 -26.20 -3.26 25.40
CA ARG A 99 -26.00 -3.27 23.94
C ARG A 99 -25.74 -4.68 23.41
N SER A 100 -24.88 -5.43 24.09
CA SER A 100 -24.56 -6.81 23.70
C SER A 100 -25.79 -7.73 23.80
N PHE A 101 -26.58 -7.59 24.85
CA PHE A 101 -27.83 -8.34 25.02
C PHE A 101 -28.88 -7.97 23.96
N LEU A 102 -29.11 -6.67 23.73
CA LEU A 102 -30.05 -6.19 22.72
C LEU A 102 -29.63 -6.61 21.30
N LEU A 103 -28.32 -6.64 21.02
CA LEU A 103 -27.78 -7.16 19.76
C LEU A 103 -28.12 -8.65 19.58
N GLN A 104 -27.94 -9.48 20.62
CA GLN A 104 -28.31 -10.90 20.57
C GLN A 104 -29.82 -11.09 20.32
N CYS A 105 -30.66 -10.28 20.97
CA CYS A 105 -32.10 -10.24 20.71
C CYS A 105 -32.40 -9.89 19.24
N ALA A 106 -31.74 -8.86 18.69
CA ALA A 106 -31.96 -8.41 17.32
C ALA A 106 -31.55 -9.49 16.29
N ILE A 107 -30.44 -10.19 16.54
CA ILE A 107 -29.97 -11.31 15.70
C ILE A 107 -30.98 -12.47 15.74
N LEU A 108 -31.44 -12.86 16.93
CA LEU A 108 -32.42 -13.96 17.08
C LEU A 108 -33.75 -13.64 16.38
N LEU A 109 -34.24 -12.41 16.53
CA LEU A 109 -35.46 -11.96 15.86
C LEU A 109 -35.27 -11.91 14.33
N GLY A 110 -34.10 -11.50 13.85
CA GLY A 110 -33.74 -11.56 12.43
C GLY A 110 -33.71 -12.99 11.87
N HIS A 111 -33.19 -13.95 12.65
CA HIS A 111 -33.23 -15.38 12.31
C HIS A 111 -34.66 -15.92 12.20
N CYS A 112 -35.58 -15.45 13.06
CA CYS A 112 -37.00 -15.82 13.01
C CYS A 112 -37.74 -15.28 11.77
N GLU A 113 -37.31 -14.15 11.23
CA GLU A 113 -37.85 -13.58 9.98
C GLU A 113 -37.28 -14.30 8.73
N GLY A 114 -36.02 -14.72 8.79
CA GLY A 114 -35.30 -15.37 7.70
C GLY A 114 -35.68 -16.84 7.47
N PRO A 115 -35.26 -17.42 6.33
CA PRO A 115 -35.35 -18.86 6.09
C PRO A 115 -34.25 -19.63 6.86
N PRO A 116 -34.52 -20.83 7.42
CA PRO A 116 -35.76 -21.60 7.36
C PRO A 116 -36.84 -21.04 8.29
N ALA A 117 -38.05 -20.84 7.74
CA ALA A 117 -39.17 -20.33 8.52
C ALA A 117 -39.51 -21.33 9.64
N LEU A 118 -39.36 -20.90 10.90
CA LEU A 118 -39.79 -21.67 12.06
C LEU A 118 -41.33 -21.63 12.12
N PRO A 119 -42.05 -22.74 11.87
CA PRO A 119 -43.51 -22.72 11.71
C PRO A 119 -44.26 -22.35 12.99
N LYS A 120 -43.62 -22.44 14.16
CA LYS A 120 -44.21 -22.19 15.47
C LYS A 120 -44.01 -20.75 15.98
N VAL A 121 -43.37 -19.88 15.19
CA VAL A 121 -43.07 -18.50 15.57
C VAL A 121 -44.15 -17.55 15.05
N LYS A 122 -44.68 -16.69 15.93
CA LYS A 122 -45.71 -15.70 15.60
C LYS A 122 -45.07 -14.45 14.96
N ARG A 123 -45.11 -14.34 13.63
CA ARG A 123 -44.45 -13.25 12.88
C ARG A 123 -44.87 -11.84 13.27
N ASP A 124 -46.15 -11.63 13.60
CA ASP A 124 -46.64 -10.31 14.04
C ASP A 124 -45.97 -9.84 15.34
N GLN A 125 -45.66 -10.79 16.23
CA GLN A 125 -44.95 -10.51 17.48
C GLN A 125 -43.46 -10.25 17.24
N VAL A 126 -42.85 -10.92 16.25
CA VAL A 126 -41.45 -10.70 15.86
C VAL A 126 -41.22 -9.26 15.40
N ALA A 127 -42.08 -8.75 14.51
CA ALA A 127 -41.96 -7.38 14.00
C ALA A 127 -42.08 -6.33 15.12
N LYS A 128 -43.04 -6.51 16.03
CA LYS A 128 -43.22 -5.64 17.21
C LYS A 128 -42.02 -5.73 18.16
N ALA A 129 -41.53 -6.94 18.45
CA ALA A 129 -40.37 -7.15 19.30
C ALA A 129 -39.11 -6.51 18.71
N LYS A 130 -38.90 -6.62 17.39
CA LYS A 130 -37.78 -6.01 16.69
C LYS A 130 -37.82 -4.49 16.80
N ALA A 131 -38.97 -3.87 16.53
CA ALA A 131 -39.14 -2.43 16.69
C ALA A 131 -38.82 -1.97 18.12
N ARG A 132 -39.29 -2.72 19.13
CA ARG A 132 -39.02 -2.44 20.55
C ARG A 132 -37.51 -2.55 20.89
N VAL A 133 -36.82 -3.57 20.38
CA VAL A 133 -35.36 -3.75 20.60
C VAL A 133 -34.55 -2.65 19.94
N MET A 134 -34.90 -2.27 18.70
CA MET A 134 -34.21 -1.18 18.01
C MET A 134 -34.40 0.16 18.75
N ALA A 135 -35.60 0.43 19.26
CA ALA A 135 -35.86 1.60 20.10
C ALA A 135 -35.06 1.57 21.42
N ALA A 136 -35.01 0.41 22.10
CA ALA A 136 -34.22 0.25 23.32
C ALA A 136 -32.70 0.40 23.05
N THR A 137 -32.23 -0.06 21.89
CA THR A 137 -30.83 0.09 21.45
C THR A 137 -30.49 1.55 21.22
N ALA A 138 -31.36 2.29 20.52
CA ALA A 138 -31.18 3.72 20.29
C ALA A 138 -31.22 4.54 21.60
N ALA A 139 -32.02 4.08 22.58
CA ALA A 139 -32.11 4.71 23.90
C ALA A 139 -30.98 4.33 24.87
N THR A 140 -30.00 3.51 24.47
CA THR A 140 -28.90 3.08 25.34
C THR A 140 -27.71 4.05 25.26
N PRO A 141 -27.32 4.73 26.36
CA PRO A 141 -26.23 5.70 26.37
C PRO A 141 -24.86 5.13 25.96
N PRO A 142 -23.92 5.96 25.46
CA PRO A 142 -24.10 7.37 25.10
C PRO A 142 -25.09 7.55 23.94
N ASN A 143 -26.07 8.43 24.12
CA ASN A 143 -27.25 8.51 23.24
C ASN A 143 -26.90 8.85 21.79
N ALA A 144 -25.89 9.70 21.57
CA ALA A 144 -25.39 10.05 20.24
C ALA A 144 -24.88 8.81 19.48
N ARG A 145 -24.10 7.96 20.15
CA ARG A 145 -23.58 6.72 19.57
C ARG A 145 -24.61 5.58 19.59
N GLY A 146 -25.64 5.68 20.43
CA GLY A 146 -26.73 4.71 20.50
C GLY A 146 -27.56 4.67 19.21
N VAL A 147 -27.87 5.85 18.65
CA VAL A 147 -28.59 5.97 17.37
C VAL A 147 -27.73 5.42 16.22
N GLU A 148 -26.46 5.84 16.14
CA GLU A 148 -25.51 5.32 15.14
C GLU A 148 -25.35 3.79 15.22
N PHE A 149 -25.27 3.25 16.45
CA PHE A 149 -25.19 1.82 16.68
C PHE A 149 -26.48 1.10 16.24
N ALA A 150 -27.65 1.65 16.53
CA ALA A 150 -28.91 1.09 16.06
C ALA A 150 -28.99 1.08 14.52
N GLU A 151 -28.57 2.15 13.86
CA GLU A 151 -28.50 2.19 12.39
C GLU A 151 -27.50 1.18 11.83
N PHE A 152 -26.33 1.04 12.46
CA PHE A 152 -25.34 0.03 12.10
C PHE A 152 -25.90 -1.39 12.24
N VAL A 153 -26.59 -1.69 13.36
CA VAL A 153 -27.22 -3.00 13.58
C VAL A 153 -28.30 -3.25 12.53
N ALA A 154 -29.13 -2.26 12.19
CA ALA A 154 -30.12 -2.39 11.14
C ALA A 154 -29.49 -2.68 9.77
N ALA A 155 -28.41 -1.97 9.42
CA ALA A 155 -27.67 -2.19 8.19
C ALA A 155 -26.99 -3.57 8.16
N ALA A 156 -26.40 -4.01 9.28
CA ALA A 156 -25.79 -5.32 9.43
C ALA A 156 -26.83 -6.43 9.26
N LEU A 157 -27.98 -6.36 9.94
CA LEU A 157 -29.07 -7.33 9.79
C LEU A 157 -29.63 -7.36 8.36
N LYS A 158 -29.72 -6.20 7.69
CA LYS A 158 -30.12 -6.15 6.27
C LYS A 158 -29.09 -6.86 5.38
N ARG A 159 -27.79 -6.67 5.64
CA ARG A 159 -26.71 -7.37 4.94
C ARG A 159 -26.77 -8.88 5.18
N GLU A 160 -27.06 -9.33 6.40
CA GLU A 160 -27.18 -10.75 6.74
C GLU A 160 -28.28 -11.44 5.92
N VAL A 161 -29.40 -10.78 5.63
CA VAL A 161 -30.45 -11.37 4.78
C VAL A 161 -29.91 -11.71 3.39
N TYR A 162 -29.13 -10.81 2.78
CA TYR A 162 -28.49 -11.08 1.49
C TYR A 162 -27.44 -12.18 1.59
N TRP A 163 -26.68 -12.21 2.69
CA TRP A 163 -25.65 -13.23 2.93
C TRP A 163 -26.22 -14.63 3.09
N VAL A 164 -27.31 -14.77 3.87
CA VAL A 164 -28.07 -16.02 4.02
C VAL A 164 -28.66 -16.46 2.67
N GLY A 165 -29.22 -15.52 1.91
CA GLY A 165 -29.73 -15.81 0.55
C GLY A 165 -28.64 -16.30 -0.39
N TRP A 166 -27.47 -15.64 -0.40
CA TRP A 166 -26.32 -16.03 -1.23
C TRP A 166 -25.78 -17.43 -0.85
N LYS A 167 -25.68 -17.73 0.45
CA LYS A 167 -25.31 -19.08 0.93
C LYS A 167 -26.31 -20.14 0.52
N LYS A 168 -27.61 -19.83 0.59
CA LYS A 168 -28.69 -20.72 0.14
C LYS A 168 -28.58 -21.01 -1.37
N ASP A 169 -28.14 -20.03 -2.15
CA ASP A 169 -27.88 -20.15 -3.59
C ASP A 169 -26.55 -20.85 -3.93
N ASN A 170 -25.99 -21.63 -3.00
CA ASN A 170 -24.72 -22.36 -3.15
C ASN A 170 -23.52 -21.44 -3.44
N CYS A 171 -23.51 -20.25 -2.85
CA CYS A 171 -22.36 -19.36 -2.84
C CYS A 171 -21.85 -19.00 -4.26
N LYS A 172 -22.76 -18.56 -5.15
CA LYS A 172 -22.40 -18.16 -6.53
C LYS A 172 -21.20 -17.20 -6.54
N ASP A 173 -20.25 -17.43 -7.44
CA ASP A 173 -19.06 -16.59 -7.55
C ASP A 173 -19.45 -15.11 -7.73
N PHE A 174 -18.85 -14.25 -6.92
CA PHE A 174 -19.05 -12.81 -6.93
C PHE A 174 -18.22 -12.10 -8.02
N GLN A 175 -17.35 -12.85 -8.72
CA GLN A 175 -16.57 -12.32 -9.82
C GLN A 175 -17.52 -12.03 -11.00
N ARG A 176 -17.69 -10.75 -11.32
CA ARG A 176 -18.34 -10.37 -12.57
C ARG A 176 -17.46 -10.88 -13.71
N ALA A 177 -18.04 -11.67 -14.61
CA ALA A 177 -17.38 -11.99 -15.87
C ALA A 177 -16.90 -10.67 -16.49
N SER A 178 -15.63 -10.61 -16.89
CA SER A 178 -15.10 -9.43 -17.58
C SER A 178 -16.04 -9.11 -18.74
N GLU A 179 -16.59 -7.89 -18.76
CA GLU A 179 -17.44 -7.47 -19.87
C GLU A 179 -16.71 -7.78 -21.17
N PRO A 180 -17.38 -8.39 -22.18
CA PRO A 180 -16.76 -8.64 -23.46
C PRO A 180 -16.22 -7.31 -23.96
N ARG A 181 -14.89 -7.22 -24.02
CA ARG A 181 -14.20 -6.01 -24.46
C ARG A 181 -14.84 -5.61 -25.79
N PRO A 182 -15.35 -4.36 -25.94
CA PRO A 182 -15.89 -3.93 -27.21
C PRO A 182 -14.86 -4.20 -28.30
N PRO A 183 -15.28 -4.65 -29.50
CA PRO A 183 -14.36 -5.02 -30.57
C PRO A 183 -13.33 -3.88 -30.71
N PRO A 184 -12.03 -4.21 -30.79
CA PRO A 184 -11.00 -3.19 -30.85
C PRO A 184 -11.35 -2.24 -31.99
N LYS A 185 -11.51 -0.95 -31.68
CA LYS A 185 -11.64 0.09 -32.70
C LYS A 185 -10.48 -0.12 -33.69
N PRO A 186 -10.73 -0.03 -35.01
CA PRO A 186 -9.67 -0.18 -35.99
C PRO A 186 -8.51 0.74 -35.60
N PRO A 187 -7.26 0.24 -35.58
CA PRO A 187 -6.14 1.05 -35.15
C PRO A 187 -6.11 2.34 -35.97
N PRO A 188 -5.98 3.52 -35.35
CA PRO A 188 -5.74 4.73 -36.11
C PRO A 188 -4.51 4.52 -36.99
N PRO A 189 -4.47 5.09 -38.21
CA PRO A 189 -3.33 4.93 -39.10
C PRO A 189 -2.07 5.26 -38.31
N VAL A 190 -1.16 4.29 -38.22
CA VAL A 190 0.08 4.41 -37.47
C VAL A 190 0.91 5.49 -38.15
N MET A 191 0.74 6.75 -37.73
CA MET A 191 1.75 7.76 -37.95
C MET A 191 2.97 7.25 -37.18
N ARG A 192 3.93 6.69 -37.92
CA ARG A 192 5.24 6.31 -37.41
C ARG A 192 5.82 7.54 -36.73
N LYS A 193 5.66 7.63 -35.40
CA LYS A 193 6.35 8.65 -34.61
C LYS A 193 7.83 8.39 -34.84
N ARG A 194 8.51 9.35 -35.48
CA ARG A 194 9.96 9.30 -35.66
C ARG A 194 10.57 8.97 -34.29
N PRO A 195 11.47 7.97 -34.21
CA PRO A 195 12.15 7.66 -32.96
C PRO A 195 12.76 8.94 -32.41
N ARG A 196 12.50 9.26 -31.14
CA ARG A 196 13.21 10.35 -30.48
C ARG A 196 14.69 9.97 -30.46
N LEU A 197 15.54 10.83 -31.01
CA LEU A 197 16.98 10.63 -31.01
C LEU A 197 17.43 10.37 -29.55
N GLY A 198 17.98 9.19 -29.27
CA GLY A 198 18.42 8.77 -27.92
C GLY A 198 17.56 7.74 -27.19
N THR A 199 16.38 7.34 -27.68
CA THR A 199 15.63 6.23 -27.07
C THR A 199 16.21 4.89 -27.52
N LYS A 200 16.99 4.22 -26.66
CA LYS A 200 17.43 2.84 -26.89
C LYS A 200 16.19 1.96 -27.10
N GLN A 201 16.15 1.22 -28.21
CA GLN A 201 15.10 0.23 -28.39
C GLN A 201 15.19 -0.83 -27.30
N PRO A 202 14.06 -1.33 -26.77
CA PRO A 202 14.09 -2.41 -25.80
C PRO A 202 14.77 -3.63 -26.43
N ALA A 203 15.81 -4.17 -25.78
CA ALA A 203 16.53 -5.34 -26.28
C ALA A 203 15.66 -6.61 -26.28
N VAL A 204 14.54 -6.59 -25.53
CA VAL A 204 13.63 -7.72 -25.39
C VAL A 204 12.62 -7.78 -26.56
N PRO A 205 12.53 -8.92 -27.27
CA PRO A 205 11.52 -9.16 -28.29
C PRO A 205 10.09 -8.98 -27.74
N PRO A 206 9.13 -8.49 -28.54
CA PRO A 206 7.77 -8.15 -28.07
C PRO A 206 7.05 -9.31 -27.38
N GLU A 207 7.35 -10.55 -27.75
CA GLU A 207 6.75 -11.77 -27.18
C GLU A 207 7.16 -12.05 -25.73
N LYS A 208 8.34 -11.56 -25.32
CA LYS A 208 8.90 -11.78 -23.97
C LYS A 208 8.81 -10.54 -23.08
N ARG A 209 8.11 -9.50 -23.53
CA ARG A 209 8.01 -8.24 -22.78
C ARG A 209 7.11 -8.40 -21.58
N VAL A 210 7.64 -8.05 -20.41
CA VAL A 210 6.88 -8.01 -19.16
C VAL A 210 6.13 -6.68 -19.09
N LYS A 211 4.85 -6.75 -18.71
CA LYS A 211 3.99 -5.59 -18.47
C LYS A 211 3.61 -5.54 -17.00
N LEU A 212 4.13 -4.55 -16.28
CA LEU A 212 3.96 -4.30 -14.86
C LEU A 212 2.91 -3.20 -14.58
N GLY A 213 2.35 -2.59 -15.63
CA GLY A 213 1.20 -1.68 -15.56
C GLY A 213 1.55 -0.19 -15.56
N ASN A 214 2.81 0.17 -15.29
CA ASN A 214 3.35 1.53 -15.44
C ASN A 214 4.32 1.57 -16.64
N PRO A 215 4.17 2.52 -17.59
CA PRO A 215 5.01 2.59 -18.79
C PRO A 215 6.52 2.70 -18.50
N GLU A 216 6.94 3.35 -17.40
CA GLU A 216 8.36 3.45 -17.05
C GLU A 216 8.90 2.15 -16.44
N LEU A 217 8.07 1.42 -15.69
CA LEU A 217 8.45 0.10 -15.17
C LEU A 217 8.54 -0.93 -16.30
N ASP A 218 7.59 -0.90 -17.24
CA ASP A 218 7.63 -1.72 -18.45
C ASP A 218 8.90 -1.42 -19.27
N ARG A 219 9.33 -0.15 -19.33
CA ARG A 219 10.56 0.23 -20.02
C ARG A 219 11.82 -0.32 -19.33
N LEU A 220 11.92 -0.13 -18.01
CA LEU A 220 13.09 -0.57 -17.24
C LEU A 220 13.23 -2.10 -17.25
N TRP A 221 12.12 -2.81 -17.11
CA TRP A 221 12.12 -4.27 -17.06
C TRP A 221 12.45 -4.92 -18.41
N ASN A 222 12.23 -4.20 -19.50
CA ASN A 222 12.50 -4.67 -20.86
C ASN A 222 13.79 -4.08 -21.47
N LEU A 223 14.68 -3.50 -20.63
CA LEU A 223 15.93 -2.89 -21.08
C LEU A 223 16.94 -3.92 -21.58
N SER A 224 17.04 -5.06 -20.91
CA SER A 224 17.90 -6.19 -21.27
C SER A 224 17.18 -7.52 -21.07
N VAL A 225 17.54 -8.54 -21.85
CA VAL A 225 16.95 -9.89 -21.73
C VAL A 225 17.42 -10.59 -20.46
N ASP A 226 18.67 -10.38 -20.07
CA ASP A 226 19.30 -10.93 -18.87
C ASP A 226 20.34 -9.95 -18.28
N ASN A 227 20.58 -10.01 -16.97
CA ASN A 227 21.60 -9.20 -16.28
C ASN A 227 23.02 -9.50 -16.80
N ALA A 228 23.29 -10.74 -17.23
CA ALA A 228 24.58 -11.05 -17.83
C ALA A 228 24.72 -10.44 -19.23
N SER A 229 23.62 -10.30 -19.98
CA SER A 229 23.63 -9.67 -21.31
C SER A 229 23.85 -8.15 -21.24
N SER A 230 23.30 -7.47 -20.22
CA SER A 230 23.52 -6.03 -20.02
C SER A 230 24.96 -5.68 -19.65
N LEU A 231 25.68 -6.61 -19.03
CA LEU A 231 27.11 -6.44 -18.73
C LEU A 231 28.02 -6.75 -19.92
N ARG A 232 27.52 -7.50 -20.91
CA ARG A 232 28.27 -7.85 -22.15
C ARG A 232 28.11 -6.79 -23.23
N GLU A 233 26.95 -6.15 -23.31
CA GLU A 233 26.76 -4.98 -24.16
C GLU A 233 27.55 -3.80 -23.58
N LYS A 234 28.77 -3.66 -24.11
CA LYS A 234 29.78 -2.65 -23.78
C LYS A 234 30.70 -3.04 -22.62
N LYS A 235 31.61 -3.98 -22.90
CA LYS A 235 33.01 -3.52 -22.95
C LYS A 235 32.98 -2.43 -24.02
N ALA A 236 32.72 -1.19 -23.61
CA ALA A 236 32.73 -0.05 -24.53
C ALA A 236 33.96 -0.28 -25.39
N GLU A 237 33.80 -0.30 -26.72
CA GLU A 237 34.95 -0.30 -27.63
C GLU A 237 35.94 0.67 -26.99
N GLU A 238 37.01 0.13 -26.41
CA GLU A 238 37.97 0.96 -25.69
C GLU A 238 38.48 1.86 -26.80
N THR A 239 38.04 3.12 -26.84
CA THR A 239 38.40 4.02 -27.92
C THR A 239 39.90 3.95 -28.01
N SER A 240 40.41 3.43 -29.13
CA SER A 240 41.83 3.16 -29.24
C SER A 240 42.58 4.44 -28.96
N MET A 241 43.72 4.34 -28.28
CA MET A 241 44.55 5.50 -27.96
C MET A 241 44.83 6.35 -29.21
N ALA A 242 44.99 5.70 -30.37
CA ALA A 242 45.12 6.37 -31.66
C ALA A 242 43.90 7.21 -32.05
N THR A 243 42.69 6.66 -31.92
CA THR A 243 41.45 7.37 -32.25
C THR A 243 41.16 8.53 -31.30
N PHE A 244 41.57 8.42 -30.03
CA PHE A 244 41.36 9.49 -29.04
C PHE A 244 42.35 10.65 -29.21
N LEU A 245 43.58 10.39 -29.66
CA LEU A 245 44.62 11.40 -29.85
C LEU A 245 44.62 12.02 -31.26
N GLN A 246 43.89 11.44 -32.22
CA GLN A 246 43.77 11.96 -33.58
C GLN A 246 43.39 13.45 -33.65
N PRO A 247 42.46 13.98 -32.84
CA PRO A 247 42.14 15.40 -32.88
C PRO A 247 43.30 16.33 -32.44
N VAL A 248 44.27 15.82 -31.67
CA VAL A 248 45.50 16.58 -31.34
C VAL A 248 46.39 16.70 -32.57
N LEU A 249 46.40 15.69 -33.43
CA LEU A 249 47.11 15.73 -34.71
C LEU A 249 46.41 16.68 -35.69
N ASP A 250 45.08 16.68 -35.72
CA ASP A 250 44.29 17.57 -36.57
C ASP A 250 44.44 19.06 -36.15
N ASP A 251 44.53 19.34 -34.84
CA ASP A 251 44.81 20.68 -34.29
C ASP A 251 46.23 21.20 -34.63
N MET A 252 47.14 20.31 -35.05
CA MET A 252 48.50 20.65 -35.50
C MET A 252 48.57 21.02 -36.98
N ASP A 253 47.54 20.74 -37.78
CA ASP A 253 47.53 21.05 -39.22
C ASP A 253 47.33 22.57 -39.45
N PRO A 254 48.26 23.27 -40.12
CA PRO A 254 48.15 24.70 -40.40
C PRO A 254 46.93 25.09 -41.26
N GLU A 255 46.29 24.14 -41.96
CA GLU A 255 45.05 24.38 -42.72
C GLU A 255 43.80 24.51 -41.83
N ALA A 256 43.84 24.01 -40.59
CA ALA A 256 42.67 23.98 -39.71
C ALA A 256 42.30 25.36 -39.14
N GLN A 257 43.22 26.35 -39.20
CA GLN A 257 43.02 27.73 -38.71
C GLN A 257 42.39 27.82 -37.31
N ILE A 258 42.74 26.89 -36.42
CA ILE A 258 42.23 26.86 -35.04
C ILE A 258 43.07 27.80 -34.17
N GLU A 259 42.41 28.78 -33.55
CA GLU A 259 43.05 29.68 -32.59
C GLU A 259 43.63 28.91 -31.40
N GLU A 260 44.82 29.29 -30.94
CA GLU A 260 45.56 28.58 -29.89
C GLU A 260 44.77 28.39 -28.60
N ALA A 261 43.87 29.32 -28.28
CA ALA A 261 43.00 29.26 -27.10
C ALA A 261 42.03 28.06 -27.12
N TYR A 262 41.68 27.53 -28.29
CA TYR A 262 40.72 26.45 -28.47
C TYR A 262 41.36 25.09 -28.81
N LYS A 263 42.69 25.03 -28.90
CA LYS A 263 43.42 23.78 -29.10
C LYS A 263 43.18 22.82 -27.92
N GLN A 264 42.97 21.54 -28.21
CA GLN A 264 42.62 20.54 -27.20
C GLN A 264 43.73 20.29 -26.17
N LYS A 265 44.96 20.74 -26.45
CA LYS A 265 46.07 20.79 -25.47
C LYS A 265 45.77 21.67 -24.25
N ASN A 266 44.93 22.68 -24.42
CA ASN A 266 44.56 23.62 -23.35
C ASN A 266 43.37 23.13 -22.51
N ASP A 267 42.63 22.11 -22.97
CA ASP A 267 41.59 21.47 -22.18
C ASP A 267 42.20 20.49 -21.16
N LYS A 268 42.25 20.94 -19.90
CA LYS A 268 42.74 20.16 -18.76
C LYS A 268 42.05 18.80 -18.61
N VAL A 269 40.77 18.68 -18.98
CA VAL A 269 40.02 17.42 -18.90
C VAL A 269 40.46 16.45 -20.00
N PHE A 270 40.71 16.97 -21.20
CA PHE A 270 41.23 16.20 -22.32
C PHE A 270 42.64 15.68 -22.03
N VAL A 271 43.56 16.56 -21.58
CA VAL A 271 44.94 16.22 -21.18
C VAL A 271 44.95 15.10 -20.13
N TRP A 272 44.12 15.22 -19.11
CA TRP A 272 44.04 14.26 -18.01
C TRP A 272 43.49 12.89 -18.42
N LYS A 273 42.60 12.84 -19.42
CA LYS A 273 42.12 11.60 -20.04
C LYS A 273 43.19 11.01 -20.98
N ALA A 274 43.84 11.82 -21.80
CA ALA A 274 44.93 11.44 -22.68
C ALA A 274 46.09 10.79 -21.90
N LEU A 275 46.53 11.42 -20.81
CA LEU A 275 47.57 10.91 -19.91
C LEU A 275 47.26 9.51 -19.37
N ARG A 276 46.01 9.24 -18.96
CA ARG A 276 45.59 7.90 -18.50
C ARG A 276 45.60 6.86 -19.60
N MET A 277 45.24 7.26 -20.81
CA MET A 277 45.22 6.38 -21.98
C MET A 277 46.65 6.05 -22.42
N ILE A 278 47.54 7.06 -22.46
CA ILE A 278 48.96 6.90 -22.79
C ILE A 278 49.67 6.05 -21.73
N ALA A 279 49.40 6.28 -20.43
CA ALA A 279 50.00 5.49 -19.35
C ALA A 279 49.63 3.99 -19.43
N LYS A 280 48.45 3.65 -19.94
CA LYS A 280 47.98 2.27 -20.09
C LYS A 280 48.65 1.55 -21.26
N GLU A 281 48.88 2.24 -22.37
CA GLU A 281 49.37 1.64 -23.61
C GLU A 281 50.90 1.80 -23.80
N ASN A 282 51.49 2.94 -23.40
CA ASN A 282 52.91 3.27 -23.61
C ASN A 282 53.50 4.11 -22.47
N LEU A 283 54.10 3.43 -21.49
CA LEU A 283 54.70 4.06 -20.30
C LEU A 283 55.94 4.92 -20.62
N SER A 284 56.67 4.61 -21.70
CA SER A 284 57.86 5.36 -22.13
C SER A 284 57.51 6.75 -22.65
N ALA A 285 56.42 6.88 -23.42
CA ALA A 285 55.91 8.15 -23.90
C ALA A 285 55.27 8.97 -22.76
N PHE A 286 54.65 8.30 -21.79
CA PHE A 286 54.14 8.94 -20.58
C PHE A 286 55.26 9.63 -19.77
N SER A 287 56.43 9.00 -19.66
CA SER A 287 57.58 9.61 -18.97
C SER A 287 58.11 10.87 -19.67
N LYS A 288 58.01 10.94 -21.00
CA LYS A 288 58.45 12.09 -21.80
C LYS A 288 57.46 13.25 -21.75
N LEU A 289 56.18 12.97 -21.53
CA LEU A 289 55.14 14.00 -21.35
C LEU A 289 55.30 14.81 -20.04
N GLY A 290 56.13 14.34 -19.10
CA GLY A 290 56.50 15.09 -17.89
C GLY A 290 57.55 16.18 -18.14
N THR A 291 58.24 16.13 -19.28
CA THR A 291 59.30 17.06 -19.68
C THR A 291 58.94 17.86 -20.94
N ASP A 292 58.21 17.26 -21.88
CA ASP A 292 57.86 17.84 -23.18
C ASP A 292 56.34 17.99 -23.39
N ASP A 293 55.93 18.97 -24.19
CA ASP A 293 54.53 19.23 -24.52
C ASP A 293 53.88 18.10 -25.35
N MET A 294 52.56 17.92 -25.20
CA MET A 294 51.81 16.85 -25.88
C MET A 294 51.97 16.83 -27.41
N GLU A 295 52.14 17.99 -28.05
CA GLU A 295 52.32 18.11 -29.50
C GLU A 295 53.65 17.51 -30.01
N ALA A 296 54.67 17.39 -29.14
CA ALA A 296 55.95 16.77 -29.51
C ALA A 296 55.93 15.23 -29.38
N VAL A 297 55.11 14.71 -28.47
CA VAL A 297 55.10 13.28 -28.10
C VAL A 297 54.03 12.49 -28.85
N VAL A 298 52.93 13.14 -29.24
CA VAL A 298 51.80 12.50 -29.95
C VAL A 298 52.14 12.01 -31.37
N PRO A 299 52.89 12.76 -32.22
CA PRO A 299 53.28 12.27 -33.56
C PRO A 299 54.18 11.02 -33.49
N GLY A 300 55.13 10.98 -32.54
CA GLY A 300 55.98 9.81 -32.30
C GLY A 300 55.25 8.61 -31.69
N LEU A 301 54.15 8.83 -30.97
CA LEU A 301 53.26 7.80 -30.42
C LEU A 301 52.38 7.14 -31.48
N LEU A 302 52.01 7.88 -32.52
CA LEU A 302 51.12 7.42 -33.59
C LEU A 302 51.87 6.96 -34.86
N GLY A 303 53.19 7.18 -34.92
CA GLY A 303 54.02 6.78 -36.05
C GLY A 303 53.79 7.63 -37.31
N VAL A 304 53.32 8.87 -37.14
CA VAL A 304 53.05 9.82 -38.23
C VAL A 304 54.08 10.95 -38.13
N GLU A 305 54.71 11.31 -39.26
CA GLU A 305 55.62 12.46 -39.30
C GLU A 305 54.84 13.76 -39.02
N PRO A 306 55.40 14.68 -38.21
CA PRO A 306 54.70 15.91 -37.86
C PRO A 306 54.46 16.78 -39.11
N PRO A 307 53.23 17.29 -39.32
CA PRO A 307 52.96 18.23 -40.40
C PRO A 307 53.57 19.59 -40.04
N GLY A 308 54.87 19.76 -40.30
CA GLY A 308 55.59 21.00 -39.98
C GLY A 308 57.11 20.92 -39.86
N GLY A 309 57.75 19.78 -40.13
CA GLY A 309 59.22 19.64 -40.13
C GLY A 309 59.88 20.08 -41.44
N GLY A 310 59.70 21.33 -41.86
CA GLY A 310 60.54 21.93 -42.89
C GLY A 310 61.94 22.16 -42.32
N GLY A 311 62.90 21.35 -42.79
CA GLY A 311 64.27 21.33 -42.28
C GLY A 311 64.92 22.70 -42.12
N GLU A 312 65.72 22.81 -41.06
CA GLU A 312 66.81 23.76 -40.91
C GLU A 312 67.59 23.84 -42.24
N LYS A 313 67.36 24.91 -43.01
CA LYS A 313 68.33 25.40 -43.96
C LYS A 313 69.26 26.34 -43.21
N SER A 314 70.48 25.85 -43.01
CA SER A 314 71.72 26.59 -42.82
C SER A 314 71.62 28.08 -43.18
N GLU A 315 71.91 28.94 -42.21
CA GLU A 315 72.39 30.31 -42.42
C GLU A 315 73.51 30.34 -43.49
N PRO A 316 73.44 31.23 -44.49
CA PRO A 316 74.63 31.74 -45.13
C PRO A 316 75.13 32.98 -44.38
N GLU A 317 76.42 32.98 -44.07
CA GLU A 317 77.21 34.12 -43.55
C GLU A 317 76.94 35.44 -44.29
N PRO A 318 76.98 36.60 -43.61
CA PRO A 318 77.09 37.89 -44.28
C PRO A 318 78.53 38.14 -44.75
N GLU A 319 78.71 38.42 -46.05
CA GLU A 319 79.98 38.91 -46.62
C GLU A 319 80.40 40.25 -46.00
N PRO A 320 81.71 40.53 -45.85
CA PRO A 320 82.21 41.80 -45.33
C PRO A 320 82.21 42.91 -46.39
N GLU A 321 81.88 44.13 -45.95
CA GLU A 321 81.95 45.36 -46.75
C GLU A 321 83.39 45.67 -47.25
N PRO A 322 83.55 46.32 -48.42
CA PRO A 322 84.86 46.67 -48.95
C PRO A 322 85.40 47.96 -48.30
N GLU A 323 86.67 47.95 -47.88
CA GLU A 323 87.41 49.20 -47.65
C GLU A 323 87.92 49.78 -48.98
N PRO A 324 87.92 51.12 -49.13
CA PRO A 324 88.50 51.81 -50.27
C PRO A 324 90.04 51.92 -50.14
N GLU A 325 90.68 52.03 -51.31
CA GLU A 325 92.12 52.18 -51.61
C GLU A 325 93.08 52.68 -50.51
#